data_AF-A0A5P3VP43-F1
#
_entry.id   AF-A0A5P3VP43-F1
#
_cell.length_a   1.000
_cell.length_b   1.000
_cell.length_c   1.000
_cell.angle_alpha   90.00
_cell.angle_beta   90.00
_cell.angle_gamma   90.00
#
_symmetry.space_group_name_H-M   'P 1'
#
loop_
_entity.id
_entity.type
_entity.pdbx_description
1 polymer ?
#
loop_
_entity_poly.entity_id
_entity_poly.type
_entity_poly.pdbx_seq_one_letter_code
_entity_poly.pdbx_strand_id
1 'polypeptide(L)'
;MSVAFSMQRVGMLNGLWEVQAPVRSFSSYGGIERLPSAAASDIVLISASTSGGLFGRLVECGFRAANIRTMFFLGRQADAKQAGALVCDLTFVPGQSFGYEPIENFPASDCRLCKEGYFLAELEGDQFLLQKRDIKFLHATSQSQTKEARAQFDLLSKRKLFCAHLFSGQHRRVDVGVRSGDELLAVPSVREVTLRLIKRYTPTPLNYVVLQGVSEEAFRGLATEAGMASIVEGATLLTPQSLAKAPAVLGGGALVLFGQLDDYGLARDINALLRTVVPRGCVTYMAGLAVAETANDLSALRTFLTYGELGKDTFTFAPASTMMLPMAQRTRTPWDLELELLQRLRDDAEDVSFDATLQARLEILEDAAQRHDELFLSGLHGALRINHDFVYLKVDGDADTISQGDIFAVMSNLLACVRAGNKGLAAPTTQEPVHFQRSIYGLVLLNPLNFENYNDAILRAALLRGARETELHYVGDEQASARMFSVIRASVLGWPRGEGDALPEFLMAMATRRLRLSLVHAEELVRMVADADLPSYLKLIAGKICVD
;
A
#
# COMPACT_ATOMS: atom_id res chain seq x y z
N MET A 1 17.15 -22.59 -33.22
CA MET A 1 18.29 -23.38 -33.76
C MET A 1 18.03 -23.99 -35.13
N SER A 2 16.81 -24.41 -35.48
CA SER A 2 16.48 -25.04 -36.78
C SER A 2 17.01 -24.30 -38.01
N VAL A 3 16.86 -22.97 -38.05
CA VAL A 3 17.33 -22.14 -39.18
C VAL A 3 18.83 -22.25 -39.39
N ALA A 4 19.63 -22.19 -38.32
CA ALA A 4 21.09 -22.25 -38.42
C ALA A 4 21.56 -23.62 -38.95
N PHE A 5 20.95 -24.71 -38.48
CA PHE A 5 21.23 -26.05 -39.02
C PHE A 5 20.82 -26.20 -40.48
N SER A 6 19.67 -25.62 -40.87
CA SER A 6 19.25 -25.59 -42.27
C SER A 6 20.23 -24.81 -43.15
N MET A 7 20.69 -23.63 -42.71
CA MET A 7 21.70 -22.84 -43.41
C MET A 7 23.01 -23.61 -43.56
N GLN A 8 23.45 -24.29 -42.50
CA GLN A 8 24.64 -25.14 -42.54
C GLN A 8 24.51 -26.25 -43.58
N ARG A 9 23.38 -26.95 -43.59
CA ARG A 9 23.13 -28.02 -44.55
C ARG A 9 23.10 -27.50 -45.99
N VAL A 10 22.43 -26.37 -46.23
CA VAL A 10 22.36 -25.73 -47.55
C VAL A 10 23.74 -25.24 -47.99
N GLY A 11 24.51 -24.62 -47.10
CA GLY A 11 25.86 -24.15 -47.37
C GLY A 11 26.82 -25.26 -47.78
N MET A 12 26.80 -26.39 -47.06
CA MET A 12 27.59 -27.58 -47.40
C MET A 12 27.17 -28.20 -48.74
N LEU A 13 25.86 -28.35 -48.98
CA LEU A 13 25.35 -28.96 -50.22
C LEU A 13 25.70 -28.17 -51.48
N ASN A 14 25.78 -26.84 -51.36
CA ASN A 14 26.10 -25.96 -52.49
C ASN A 14 27.61 -25.64 -52.59
N GLY A 15 28.46 -26.28 -51.79
CA GLY A 15 29.90 -26.04 -51.79
C GLY A 15 30.29 -24.63 -51.32
N LEU A 16 29.40 -23.92 -50.63
CA LEU A 16 29.67 -22.59 -50.09
C LEU A 16 30.58 -22.68 -48.85
N TRP A 17 30.46 -23.77 -48.07
CA TRP A 17 31.25 -24.02 -46.87
C TRP A 17 32.02 -25.33 -47.01
N GLU A 18 33.32 -25.29 -46.67
CA GLU A 18 34.19 -26.48 -46.70
C GLU A 18 34.02 -27.36 -45.45
N VAL A 19 33.61 -26.75 -44.33
CA VAL A 19 33.47 -27.42 -43.03
C VAL A 19 32.15 -27.05 -42.38
N GLN A 20 31.56 -28.02 -41.69
CA GLN A 20 30.38 -27.80 -40.85
C GLN A 20 30.70 -26.86 -39.68
N ALA A 21 30.22 -25.61 -39.77
CA ALA A 21 30.39 -24.62 -38.71
C ALA A 21 29.61 -25.02 -37.44
N PRO A 22 30.19 -24.88 -36.23
CA PRO A 22 29.48 -25.21 -34.99
C PRO A 22 28.33 -24.24 -34.76
N VAL A 23 27.12 -24.79 -34.52
CA VAL A 23 25.92 -24.01 -34.19
C VAL A 23 25.75 -23.98 -32.69
N ARG A 24 25.62 -22.78 -32.11
CA ARG A 24 25.33 -22.57 -30.68
C ARG A 24 24.15 -21.63 -30.52
N SER A 25 23.29 -21.90 -29.54
CA SER A 25 22.23 -21.00 -29.09
C SER A 25 22.60 -20.50 -27.70
N PHE A 26 22.35 -19.22 -27.43
CA PHE A 26 22.72 -18.61 -26.16
C PHE A 26 21.51 -18.09 -25.37
N SER A 27 20.28 -18.32 -25.83
CA SER A 27 19.04 -17.79 -25.24
C SER A 27 19.01 -16.25 -25.15
N SER A 28 17.86 -15.65 -25.46
CA SER A 28 17.75 -14.20 -25.68
C SER A 28 17.96 -13.35 -24.42
N TYR A 29 17.74 -13.91 -23.23
CA TYR A 29 17.80 -13.21 -21.94
C TYR A 29 18.98 -13.72 -21.11
N GLY A 30 19.96 -12.84 -20.80
CA GLY A 30 21.11 -13.13 -19.93
C GLY A 30 22.27 -13.93 -20.55
N GLY A 31 22.10 -14.54 -21.71
CA GLY A 31 23.16 -15.36 -22.32
C GLY A 31 24.18 -14.62 -23.18
N ILE A 32 23.94 -13.36 -23.52
CA ILE A 32 24.88 -12.55 -24.32
C ILE A 32 26.22 -12.34 -23.60
N GLU A 33 26.20 -12.24 -22.26
CA GLU A 33 27.40 -12.11 -21.42
C GLU A 33 28.23 -13.40 -21.40
N ARG A 34 27.63 -14.52 -21.81
CA ARG A 34 28.28 -15.84 -21.90
C ARG A 34 28.75 -16.15 -23.33
N LEU A 35 28.65 -15.19 -24.25
CA LEU A 35 29.16 -15.38 -25.60
C LEU A 35 30.69 -15.48 -25.59
N PRO A 36 31.27 -16.38 -26.40
CA PRO A 36 32.70 -16.36 -26.64
C PRO A 36 33.10 -15.06 -27.37
N SER A 37 34.38 -14.73 -27.32
CA SER A 37 34.92 -13.60 -28.09
C SER A 37 34.60 -13.76 -29.58
N ALA A 38 34.13 -12.68 -30.21
CA ALA A 38 33.69 -12.69 -31.59
C ALA A 38 34.86 -13.00 -32.55
N ALA A 39 34.70 -14.01 -33.40
CA ALA A 39 35.59 -14.23 -34.53
C ALA A 39 35.11 -13.44 -35.76
N ALA A 40 36.06 -13.08 -36.63
CA ALA A 40 35.79 -12.32 -37.86
C ALA A 40 34.81 -13.01 -38.83
N SER A 41 34.68 -14.34 -38.75
CA SER A 41 33.85 -15.20 -39.59
C SER A 41 32.53 -15.62 -38.95
N ASP A 42 32.27 -15.21 -37.70
CA ASP A 42 31.05 -15.63 -37.01
C ASP A 42 29.83 -14.96 -37.62
N ILE A 43 28.77 -15.74 -37.82
CA ILE A 43 27.45 -15.29 -38.28
C ILE A 43 26.49 -15.39 -37.10
N VAL A 44 25.80 -14.29 -36.81
CA VAL A 44 24.86 -14.22 -35.69
C VAL A 44 23.45 -14.02 -36.22
N LEU A 45 22.55 -14.93 -35.86
CA LEU A 45 21.14 -14.86 -36.19
C LEU A 45 20.34 -14.49 -34.95
N ILE A 46 19.65 -13.35 -35.01
CA ILE A 46 18.66 -12.94 -34.03
C ILE A 46 17.31 -13.44 -34.54
N SER A 47 16.66 -14.35 -33.81
CA SER A 47 15.40 -14.96 -34.26
C SER A 47 14.27 -13.95 -34.38
N ALA A 48 14.10 -13.09 -33.38
CA ALA A 48 13.10 -12.02 -33.39
C ALA A 48 13.56 -10.85 -32.52
N SER A 49 13.12 -9.63 -32.84
CA SER A 49 13.36 -8.45 -32.02
C SER A 49 12.22 -7.45 -32.10
N THR A 50 11.85 -6.84 -30.97
CA THR A 50 10.83 -5.79 -30.90
C THR A 50 11.40 -4.40 -30.68
N SER A 51 12.66 -4.31 -30.21
CA SER A 51 13.34 -3.06 -29.90
C SER A 51 14.60 -2.83 -30.73
N GLY A 52 15.13 -3.87 -31.37
CA GLY A 52 16.40 -3.82 -32.10
C GLY A 52 17.66 -3.74 -31.21
N GLY A 53 17.51 -3.62 -29.88
CA GLY A 53 18.64 -3.38 -28.97
C GLY A 53 19.70 -4.49 -28.96
N LEU A 54 19.31 -5.75 -29.22
CA LEU A 54 20.24 -6.88 -29.23
C LEU A 54 21.32 -6.77 -30.32
N PHE A 55 20.98 -6.19 -31.48
CA PHE A 55 21.95 -5.93 -32.55
C PHE A 55 23.05 -4.99 -32.08
N GLY A 56 22.69 -3.88 -31.42
CA GLY A 56 23.65 -2.91 -30.91
C GLY A 56 24.60 -3.53 -29.89
N ARG A 57 24.06 -4.29 -28.93
CA ARG A 57 24.86 -5.00 -27.92
C ARG A 57 25.85 -5.99 -28.53
N LEU A 58 25.46 -6.72 -29.58
CA LEU A 58 26.37 -7.66 -30.25
C LEU A 58 27.53 -6.94 -30.97
N VAL A 59 27.25 -5.77 -31.57
CA VAL A 59 28.30 -4.92 -32.15
C VAL A 59 29.27 -4.43 -31.07
N GLU A 60 28.76 -4.02 -29.90
CA GLU A 60 29.58 -3.63 -28.74
C GLU A 60 30.43 -4.79 -28.20
N CYS A 61 29.93 -6.02 -28.27
CA CYS A 61 30.69 -7.23 -27.94
C CYS A 61 31.75 -7.63 -29.00
N GLY A 62 31.89 -6.84 -30.08
CA GLY A 62 32.93 -7.04 -31.10
C GLY A 62 32.49 -7.84 -32.33
N PHE A 63 31.22 -8.22 -32.45
CA PHE A 63 30.72 -8.85 -33.67
C PHE A 63 30.60 -7.84 -34.81
N ARG A 64 30.95 -8.28 -36.03
CA ARG A 64 30.84 -7.42 -37.22
C ARG A 64 29.38 -7.25 -37.61
N ALA A 65 28.92 -5.99 -37.69
CA ALA A 65 27.56 -5.65 -38.11
C ALA A 65 27.13 -6.35 -39.42
N ALA A 66 28.05 -6.51 -40.37
CA ALA A 66 27.81 -7.19 -41.64
C ALA A 66 27.39 -8.67 -41.50
N ASN A 67 27.71 -9.32 -40.37
CA ASN A 67 27.43 -10.73 -40.12
C ASN A 67 26.25 -10.97 -39.17
N ILE A 68 25.61 -9.90 -38.68
CA ILE A 68 24.47 -10.01 -37.76
C ILE A 68 23.19 -9.85 -38.58
N ARG A 69 22.25 -10.79 -38.47
CA ARG A 69 20.95 -10.73 -39.14
C ARG A 69 19.81 -10.97 -38.16
N THR A 70 18.81 -10.09 -38.18
CA THR A 70 17.55 -10.24 -37.46
C THR A 70 16.51 -10.80 -38.40
N MET A 71 15.98 -11.98 -38.08
CA MET A 71 15.03 -12.68 -38.95
C MET A 71 13.67 -12.00 -38.97
N PHE A 72 13.11 -11.72 -37.80
CA PHE A 72 11.81 -11.07 -37.65
C PHE A 72 11.91 -9.83 -36.78
N PHE A 73 11.35 -8.71 -37.23
CA PHE A 73 11.29 -7.47 -36.45
C PHE A 73 9.85 -6.97 -36.33
N LEU A 74 9.46 -6.49 -35.15
CA LEU A 74 8.16 -5.86 -34.93
C LEU A 74 8.28 -4.75 -33.88
N GLY A 75 8.42 -3.49 -34.32
CA GLY A 75 8.66 -2.37 -33.41
C GLY A 75 8.58 -1.02 -34.12
N ARG A 76 8.52 0.07 -33.34
CA ARG A 76 8.58 1.43 -33.93
C ARG A 76 9.96 1.63 -34.54
N GLN A 77 9.99 2.09 -35.80
CA GLN A 77 11.18 2.21 -36.69
C GLN A 77 12.50 2.00 -35.95
N ALA A 78 13.12 0.84 -36.18
CA ALA A 78 14.47 0.57 -35.73
C ALA A 78 15.34 1.78 -36.09
N ASP A 79 16.10 2.29 -35.11
CA ASP A 79 17.13 3.29 -35.34
C ASP A 79 17.82 2.97 -36.68
N ALA A 80 18.00 3.98 -37.53
CA ALA A 80 18.46 3.89 -38.92
C ALA A 80 19.83 3.19 -39.15
N LYS A 81 20.34 2.45 -38.16
CA LYS A 81 21.52 1.59 -38.14
C LYS A 81 21.24 0.11 -38.48
N GLN A 82 19.99 -0.32 -38.60
CA GLN A 82 19.64 -1.72 -38.97
C GLN A 82 19.25 -1.93 -40.45
N ALA A 83 19.27 -0.87 -41.26
CA ALA A 83 18.97 -0.98 -42.70
C ALA A 83 19.98 -1.92 -43.38
N GLY A 84 19.55 -3.14 -43.71
CA GLY A 84 20.38 -4.22 -44.27
C GLY A 84 20.64 -5.41 -43.33
N ALA A 85 20.33 -5.29 -42.04
CA ALA A 85 20.43 -6.37 -41.05
C ALA A 85 19.10 -7.12 -40.82
N LEU A 86 17.97 -6.54 -41.24
CA LEU A 86 16.63 -7.11 -41.09
C LEU A 86 16.27 -7.98 -42.31
N VAL A 87 15.80 -9.21 -42.06
CA VAL A 87 15.33 -10.13 -43.12
C VAL A 87 13.83 -9.94 -43.38
N CYS A 88 13.03 -9.85 -42.32
CA CYS A 88 11.59 -9.64 -42.40
C CYS A 88 11.15 -8.62 -41.34
N ASP A 89 10.65 -7.47 -41.80
CA ASP A 89 9.98 -6.49 -40.97
C ASP A 89 8.48 -6.76 -41.01
N LEU A 90 7.89 -7.04 -39.84
CA LEU A 90 6.48 -7.33 -39.65
C LEU A 90 5.68 -6.08 -39.26
N THR A 91 6.34 -4.93 -39.12
CA THR A 91 5.71 -3.68 -38.68
C THR A 91 4.81 -3.15 -39.79
N PHE A 92 3.57 -2.78 -39.44
CA PHE A 92 2.64 -2.19 -40.39
C PHE A 92 3.17 -0.88 -40.99
N VAL A 93 3.19 -0.81 -42.33
CA VAL A 93 3.51 0.39 -43.11
C VAL A 93 2.35 0.72 -44.04
N PRO A 94 1.88 1.98 -44.09
CA PRO A 94 0.85 2.40 -45.03
C PRO A 94 1.20 2.01 -46.48
N GLY A 95 0.31 1.26 -47.14
CA GLY A 95 0.50 0.79 -48.51
C GLY A 95 0.99 -0.67 -48.64
N GLN A 96 1.28 -1.37 -47.54
CA GLN A 96 1.54 -2.82 -47.57
C GLN A 96 0.28 -3.64 -47.30
N SER A 97 0.21 -4.84 -47.88
CA SER A 97 -0.93 -5.77 -47.71
C SER A 97 -0.91 -6.57 -46.41
N PHE A 98 0.15 -6.44 -45.61
CA PHE A 98 0.35 -7.15 -44.35
C PHE A 98 1.15 -6.29 -43.38
N GLY A 99 0.99 -6.55 -42.08
CA GLY A 99 1.75 -5.89 -41.02
C GLY A 99 0.98 -5.90 -39.70
N TYR A 100 1.72 -5.83 -38.59
CA TYR A 100 1.17 -5.77 -37.24
C TYR A 100 1.49 -4.43 -36.60
N GLU A 101 0.69 -4.04 -35.60
CA GLU A 101 1.02 -2.90 -34.77
C GLU A 101 2.33 -3.14 -34.01
N PRO A 102 3.22 -2.13 -33.92
CA PRO A 102 4.49 -2.27 -33.24
C PRO A 102 4.28 -2.50 -31.74
N ILE A 103 5.09 -3.39 -31.16
CA ILE A 103 5.06 -3.64 -29.72
C ILE A 103 5.73 -2.47 -28.99
N GLU A 104 5.04 -1.89 -28.01
CA GLU A 104 5.61 -0.87 -27.15
C GLU A 104 6.60 -1.48 -26.15
N ASN A 105 7.82 -0.94 -26.12
CA ASN A 105 8.86 -1.37 -25.17
C ASN A 105 9.14 -0.20 -24.23
N PHE A 106 9.22 -0.48 -22.93
CA PHE A 106 9.56 0.51 -21.93
C PHE A 106 10.85 0.15 -21.20
N PRO A 107 11.73 1.11 -20.90
CA PRO A 107 12.89 0.86 -20.04
C PRO A 107 12.44 0.51 -18.63
N ALA A 108 13.18 -0.36 -17.94
CA ALA A 108 12.84 -0.80 -16.58
C ALA A 108 12.73 0.37 -15.58
N SER A 109 13.50 1.43 -15.78
CA SER A 109 13.46 2.64 -14.95
C SER A 109 12.23 3.52 -15.18
N ASP A 110 11.53 3.36 -16.31
CA ASP A 110 10.41 4.24 -16.70
C ASP A 110 9.34 3.48 -17.49
N CYS A 111 8.74 2.49 -16.85
CA CYS A 111 7.68 1.67 -17.45
C CYS A 111 6.29 2.17 -17.06
N ARG A 112 5.52 2.65 -18.05
CA ARG A 112 4.12 3.07 -17.87
C ARG A 112 3.26 1.95 -17.27
N LEU A 113 3.39 0.73 -17.79
CA LEU A 113 2.63 -0.43 -17.29
C LEU A 113 2.97 -0.73 -15.82
N CYS A 114 4.23 -0.62 -15.42
CA CYS A 114 4.62 -0.79 -14.02
C CYS A 114 4.06 0.30 -13.11
N LYS A 115 4.06 1.57 -13.57
CA LYS A 115 3.42 2.68 -12.85
C LYS A 115 1.91 2.49 -12.73
N GLU A 116 1.30 1.82 -13.71
CA GLU A 116 -0.11 1.44 -13.67
C GLU A 116 -0.37 0.19 -12.80
N GLY A 117 0.66 -0.45 -12.23
CA GLY A 117 0.52 -1.59 -11.32
C GLY A 117 0.55 -2.97 -12.01
N TYR A 118 0.91 -3.03 -13.29
CA TYR A 118 1.23 -4.28 -13.97
C TYR A 118 2.67 -4.70 -13.63
N PHE A 119 2.87 -5.94 -13.22
CA PHE A 119 4.21 -6.46 -12.90
C PHE A 119 4.89 -7.00 -14.17
N LEU A 120 6.22 -7.08 -14.13
CA LEU A 120 7.01 -7.75 -15.14
C LEU A 120 6.82 -9.27 -15.04
N ALA A 121 6.33 -9.91 -16.11
CA ALA A 121 6.39 -11.36 -16.24
C ALA A 121 7.78 -11.72 -16.80
N GLU A 122 8.64 -12.30 -15.96
CA GLU A 122 9.91 -12.83 -16.44
C GLU A 122 9.64 -14.11 -17.23
N LEU A 123 10.07 -14.12 -18.49
CA LEU A 123 10.05 -15.32 -19.32
C LEU A 123 11.31 -16.12 -18.99
N GLU A 124 11.14 -17.27 -18.34
CA GLU A 124 12.25 -18.17 -18.01
C GLU A 124 12.32 -19.34 -19.01
N GLY A 125 13.46 -19.48 -19.67
CA GLY A 125 13.73 -20.58 -20.62
C GLY A 125 13.13 -20.39 -22.02
N ASP A 126 13.22 -21.46 -22.81
CA ASP A 126 12.78 -21.49 -24.23
C ASP A 126 11.30 -21.91 -24.39
N GLN A 127 10.62 -22.25 -23.29
CA GLN A 127 9.19 -22.54 -23.27
C GLN A 127 8.45 -21.36 -22.66
N PHE A 128 7.56 -20.73 -23.44
CA PHE A 128 6.67 -19.65 -23.00
C PHE A 128 5.59 -20.19 -22.05
N LEU A 129 5.97 -20.76 -20.91
CA LEU A 129 5.04 -21.22 -19.89
C LEU A 129 4.57 -20.01 -19.07
N LEU A 130 3.48 -19.40 -19.51
CA LEU A 130 2.68 -18.52 -18.66
C LEU A 130 2.01 -19.39 -17.59
N GLN A 131 2.71 -19.72 -16.50
CA GLN A 131 2.04 -20.32 -15.35
C GLN A 131 0.98 -19.33 -14.85
N LYS A 132 -0.28 -19.77 -14.76
CA LYS A 132 -1.34 -19.02 -14.11
C LYS A 132 -0.89 -18.78 -12.67
N ARG A 133 -0.73 -17.52 -12.29
CA ARG A 133 -0.31 -17.13 -10.95
C ARG A 133 -1.30 -17.63 -9.94
N ASP A 134 -0.81 -18.21 -8.85
CA ASP A 134 -1.65 -18.55 -7.72
C ASP A 134 -2.27 -17.27 -7.15
N ILE A 135 -3.56 -17.35 -6.85
CA ILE A 135 -4.32 -16.25 -6.27
C ILE A 135 -4.65 -16.60 -4.83
N LYS A 136 -4.09 -15.82 -3.91
CA LYS A 136 -4.46 -15.87 -2.50
C LYS A 136 -5.59 -14.89 -2.25
N PHE A 137 -6.76 -15.42 -1.89
CA PHE A 137 -7.87 -14.60 -1.44
C PHE A 137 -7.78 -14.28 0.06
N LEU A 138 -7.85 -13.00 0.38
CA LEU A 138 -7.98 -12.47 1.74
C LEU A 138 -9.47 -12.42 2.09
N HIS A 139 -9.88 -13.22 3.08
CA HIS A 139 -11.25 -13.29 3.56
C HIS A 139 -11.30 -12.83 5.02
N ALA A 140 -11.94 -11.68 5.25
CA ALA A 140 -12.06 -11.04 6.56
C ALA A 140 -13.34 -11.52 7.24
N THR A 141 -13.17 -12.29 8.31
CA THR A 141 -14.28 -12.85 9.10
C THR A 141 -14.18 -12.40 10.55
N SER A 142 -15.23 -12.63 11.34
CA SER A 142 -15.19 -12.38 12.79
C SER A 142 -14.12 -13.19 13.53
N GLN A 143 -13.60 -14.27 12.93
CA GLN A 143 -12.49 -15.05 13.48
C GLN A 143 -11.12 -14.46 13.15
N SER A 144 -11.03 -13.56 12.17
CA SER A 144 -9.78 -12.89 11.80
C SER A 144 -9.32 -11.92 12.88
N GLN A 145 -10.25 -11.27 13.58
CA GLN A 145 -9.95 -10.42 14.73
C GLN A 145 -9.85 -11.26 16.01
N THR A 146 -8.76 -11.09 16.78
CA THR A 146 -8.59 -11.80 18.05
C THR A 146 -9.55 -11.27 19.12
N LYS A 147 -9.83 -12.09 20.13
CA LYS A 147 -10.71 -11.69 21.25
C LYS A 147 -10.14 -10.50 22.02
N GLU A 148 -8.81 -10.45 22.17
CA GLU A 148 -8.09 -9.37 22.84
C GLU A 148 -8.22 -8.07 22.06
N ALA A 149 -8.04 -8.11 20.73
CA ALA A 149 -8.22 -6.94 19.87
C ALA A 149 -9.67 -6.43 19.94
N ARG A 150 -10.66 -7.33 19.89
CA ARG A 150 -12.09 -6.95 20.03
C ARG A 150 -12.36 -6.29 21.38
N ALA A 151 -11.85 -6.85 22.48
CA ALA A 151 -12.02 -6.27 23.80
C ALA A 151 -11.38 -4.87 23.92
N GLN A 152 -10.22 -4.67 23.29
CA GLN A 152 -9.59 -3.34 23.23
C GLN A 152 -10.42 -2.35 22.42
N PHE A 153 -10.95 -2.76 21.27
CA PHE A 153 -11.84 -1.91 20.48
C PHE A 153 -13.12 -1.59 21.25
N ASP A 154 -13.78 -2.56 21.91
CA ASP A 154 -14.95 -2.28 22.75
C ASP A 154 -14.64 -1.24 23.86
N LEU A 155 -13.41 -1.22 24.39
CA LEU A 155 -12.98 -0.26 25.41
C LEU A 155 -12.65 1.13 24.85
N LEU A 156 -12.13 1.22 23.63
CA LEU A 156 -11.65 2.47 23.03
C LEU A 156 -12.70 3.12 22.13
N SER A 157 -13.51 2.32 21.44
CA SER A 157 -14.63 2.77 20.64
C SER A 157 -15.71 3.42 21.52
N LYS A 158 -16.68 4.10 20.88
CA LYS A 158 -17.76 4.88 21.54
C LYS A 158 -17.31 6.19 22.21
N ARG A 159 -16.04 6.56 22.03
CA ARG A 159 -15.43 7.80 22.58
C ARG A 159 -14.98 8.77 21.49
N LYS A 160 -15.25 8.43 20.21
CA LYS A 160 -14.81 9.20 19.04
C LYS A 160 -13.30 9.47 19.03
N LEU A 161 -12.54 8.47 19.52
CA LEU A 161 -11.08 8.56 19.63
C LEU A 161 -10.38 8.28 18.31
N PHE A 162 -10.85 7.28 17.56
CA PHE A 162 -10.24 6.92 16.29
C PHE A 162 -10.59 7.94 15.20
N CYS A 163 -9.58 8.32 14.42
CA CYS A 163 -9.71 9.25 13.32
C CYS A 163 -8.90 8.79 12.10
N ALA A 164 -9.19 9.36 10.94
CA ALA A 164 -8.34 9.28 9.77
C ALA A 164 -7.82 10.68 9.41
N HIS A 165 -6.64 10.73 8.80
CA HIS A 165 -6.08 11.95 8.24
C HIS A 165 -6.51 12.06 6.78
N LEU A 166 -7.47 12.94 6.48
CA LEU A 166 -8.04 13.09 5.13
C LEU A 166 -7.05 13.74 4.15
N PHE A 167 -6.40 14.82 4.57
CA PHE A 167 -5.29 15.42 3.86
C PHE A 167 -4.26 15.86 4.89
N SER A 168 -3.02 15.41 4.71
CA SER A 168 -1.90 15.98 5.45
C SER A 168 -0.96 16.61 4.44
N GLY A 169 -0.76 17.94 4.53
CA GLY A 169 0.42 18.60 3.96
C GLY A 169 1.75 18.08 4.54
N GLN A 170 1.72 17.09 5.43
CA GLN A 170 2.87 16.43 6.04
C GLN A 170 3.43 15.32 5.13
N HIS A 171 4.74 15.08 5.25
CA HIS A 171 5.47 14.05 4.50
C HIS A 171 5.23 12.61 4.95
N ARG A 172 4.48 12.38 6.04
CA ARG A 172 4.12 11.05 6.57
C ARG A 172 2.62 11.03 6.84
N ARG A 173 1.94 9.99 6.35
CA ARG A 173 0.47 9.87 6.33
C ARG A 173 0.05 8.67 7.17
N VAL A 174 -0.94 8.89 8.05
CA VAL A 174 -1.49 7.84 8.92
C VAL A 174 -2.91 7.57 8.49
N ASP A 175 -3.20 6.34 8.06
CA ASP A 175 -4.55 5.95 7.66
C ASP A 175 -5.49 5.93 8.88
N VAL A 176 -5.04 5.37 10.00
CA VAL A 176 -5.80 5.29 11.27
C VAL A 176 -4.99 5.88 12.42
N GLY A 177 -5.47 6.99 12.97
CA GLY A 177 -4.88 7.67 14.13
C GLY A 177 -5.83 7.73 15.32
N VAL A 178 -5.32 8.29 16.41
CA VAL A 178 -6.11 8.74 17.55
C VAL A 178 -6.09 10.27 17.58
N ARG A 179 -7.27 10.86 17.83
CA ARG A 179 -7.48 12.32 17.82
C ARG A 179 -6.54 13.08 18.75
N SER A 180 -6.31 12.54 19.95
CA SER A 180 -5.45 13.17 20.95
C SER A 180 -4.87 12.10 21.87
N GLY A 181 -3.56 12.17 22.12
CA GLY A 181 -2.92 11.33 23.11
C GLY A 181 -3.40 11.64 24.53
N ASP A 182 -3.78 12.89 24.82
CA ASP A 182 -4.32 13.27 26.13
C ASP A 182 -5.66 12.57 26.39
N GLU A 183 -6.54 12.54 25.38
CA GLU A 183 -7.84 11.87 25.49
C GLU A 183 -7.69 10.35 25.60
N LEU A 184 -6.73 9.77 24.86
CA LEU A 184 -6.39 8.37 24.98
C LEU A 184 -5.90 8.02 26.40
N LEU A 185 -5.02 8.85 26.97
CA LEU A 185 -4.49 8.66 28.32
C LEU A 185 -5.52 8.99 29.41
N ALA A 186 -6.63 9.65 29.06
CA ALA A 186 -7.76 9.84 29.96
C ALA A 186 -8.71 8.64 30.00
N VAL A 187 -8.64 7.72 29.03
CA VAL A 187 -9.47 6.49 29.05
C VAL A 187 -9.12 5.65 30.28
N PRO A 188 -10.08 5.28 31.15
CA PRO A 188 -9.79 4.64 32.45
C PRO A 188 -8.87 3.42 32.36
N SER A 189 -9.10 2.52 31.41
CA SER A 189 -8.30 1.30 31.22
C SER A 189 -6.86 1.60 30.80
N VAL A 190 -6.63 2.61 29.96
CA VAL A 190 -5.30 3.05 29.53
C VAL A 190 -4.62 3.86 30.63
N ARG A 191 -5.38 4.74 31.29
CA ARG A 191 -4.91 5.60 32.39
C ARG A 191 -4.36 4.77 33.54
N GLU A 192 -5.11 3.78 34.02
CA GLU A 192 -4.70 2.94 35.16
C GLU A 192 -3.39 2.18 34.87
N VAL A 193 -3.23 1.66 33.65
CA VAL A 193 -1.98 1.02 33.24
C VAL A 193 -0.85 2.06 33.17
N THR A 194 -1.10 3.21 32.55
CA THR A 194 -0.11 4.30 32.42
C THR A 194 0.40 4.78 33.78
N LEU A 195 -0.49 5.02 34.75
CA LEU A 195 -0.12 5.42 36.12
C LEU A 195 0.80 4.38 36.79
N ARG A 196 0.49 3.09 36.62
CA ARG A 196 1.33 1.99 37.11
C ARG A 196 2.69 1.98 36.43
N LEU A 197 2.75 2.24 35.12
CA LEU A 197 4.00 2.30 34.36
C LEU A 197 4.87 3.49 34.80
N ILE A 198 4.30 4.69 34.94
CA ILE A 198 4.99 5.88 35.44
C ILE A 198 5.60 5.59 36.80
N LYS A 199 4.80 5.07 37.74
CA LYS A 199 5.28 4.76 39.10
C LYS A 199 6.39 3.71 39.11
N ARG A 200 6.34 2.72 38.21
CA ARG A 200 7.26 1.58 38.21
C ARG A 200 8.56 1.84 37.47
N TYR A 201 8.51 2.56 36.35
CA TYR A 201 9.62 2.61 35.39
C TYR A 201 10.18 4.01 35.14
N THR A 202 9.70 5.05 35.83
CA THR A 202 10.36 6.36 35.79
C THR A 202 11.81 6.21 36.29
N PRO A 203 12.81 6.58 35.48
CA PRO A 203 14.21 6.53 35.88
C PRO A 203 14.54 7.42 37.08
N THR A 204 15.54 7.01 37.87
CA THR A 204 16.14 7.84 38.92
C THR A 204 17.66 7.78 38.78
N PRO A 205 18.37 8.91 38.55
CA PRO A 205 17.84 10.27 38.42
C PRO A 205 17.00 10.49 37.14
N LEU A 206 16.04 11.41 37.17
CA LEU A 206 15.27 11.84 35.99
C LEU A 206 15.72 13.24 35.59
N ASN A 207 16.30 13.38 34.38
CA ASN A 207 16.79 14.65 33.86
C ASN A 207 15.87 15.19 32.76
N TYR A 208 15.37 14.30 31.90
CA TYR A 208 14.57 14.68 30.74
C TYR A 208 13.28 13.88 30.67
N VAL A 209 12.21 14.56 30.26
CA VAL A 209 10.96 13.94 29.83
C VAL A 209 10.68 14.37 28.41
N VAL A 210 10.60 13.43 27.48
CA VAL A 210 10.26 13.69 26.08
C VAL A 210 8.80 13.32 25.84
N LEU A 211 7.96 14.29 25.52
CA LEU A 211 6.53 14.09 25.25
C LEU A 211 6.27 14.16 23.75
N GLN A 212 5.59 13.14 23.21
CA GLN A 212 5.16 13.11 21.82
C GLN A 212 3.66 12.79 21.73
N GLY A 213 2.88 13.76 21.22
CA GLY A 213 1.42 13.64 21.13
C GLY A 213 0.71 13.72 22.49
N VAL A 214 1.38 14.25 23.53
CA VAL A 214 0.83 14.43 24.88
C VAL A 214 1.20 15.83 25.37
N SER A 215 0.26 16.55 25.99
CA SER A 215 0.52 17.86 26.56
C SER A 215 1.29 17.78 27.88
N GLU A 216 2.04 18.83 28.21
CA GLU A 216 2.72 18.91 29.51
C GLU A 216 1.74 18.86 30.69
N GLU A 217 0.56 19.48 30.54
CA GLU A 217 -0.48 19.48 31.56
C GLU A 217 -0.99 18.07 31.84
N ALA A 218 -1.33 17.32 30.79
CA ALA A 218 -1.79 15.93 30.92
C ALA A 218 -0.73 15.05 31.58
N PHE A 219 0.54 15.17 31.17
CA PHE A 219 1.63 14.41 31.78
C PHE A 219 1.86 14.76 33.26
N ARG A 220 1.86 16.06 33.62
CA ARG A 220 2.01 16.48 35.02
C ARG A 220 0.86 15.99 35.90
N GLY A 221 -0.37 15.98 35.37
CA GLY A 221 -1.52 15.38 36.05
C GLY A 221 -1.32 13.88 36.32
N LEU A 222 -0.86 13.13 35.32
CA LEU A 222 -0.55 11.70 35.46
C LEU A 222 0.60 11.45 36.45
N ALA A 223 1.66 12.25 36.41
CA ALA A 223 2.79 12.13 37.33
C ALA A 223 2.38 12.41 38.78
N THR A 224 1.50 13.39 39.00
CA THR A 224 0.97 13.71 40.32
C THR A 224 0.12 12.57 40.87
N GLU A 225 -0.81 12.04 40.07
CA GLU A 225 -1.65 10.91 40.46
C GLU A 225 -0.84 9.63 40.69
N ALA A 226 0.25 9.41 39.93
CA ALA A 226 1.17 8.30 40.13
C ALA A 226 2.08 8.44 41.38
N GLY A 227 2.07 9.61 42.03
CA GLY A 227 2.93 9.91 43.19
C GLY A 227 4.38 10.24 42.84
N MET A 228 4.63 10.73 41.62
CA MET A 228 5.96 11.00 41.06
C MET A 228 6.22 12.50 40.80
N ALA A 229 5.37 13.39 41.29
CA ALA A 229 5.44 14.84 41.05
C ALA A 229 6.81 15.45 41.40
N SER A 230 7.36 15.12 42.57
CA SER A 230 8.65 15.67 43.03
C SER A 230 9.85 15.26 42.15
N ILE A 231 9.80 14.05 41.58
CA ILE A 231 10.84 13.57 40.66
C ILE A 231 10.71 14.27 39.30
N VAL A 232 9.48 14.51 38.85
CA VAL A 232 9.19 15.17 37.58
C VAL A 232 9.43 16.69 37.63
N GLU A 233 9.23 17.35 38.76
CA GLU A 233 9.53 18.79 38.92
C GLU A 233 11.00 19.12 38.66
N GLY A 234 11.92 18.21 38.98
CA GLY A 234 13.34 18.37 38.71
C GLY A 234 13.75 18.09 37.26
N ALA A 235 12.85 17.55 36.43
CA ALA A 235 13.14 17.15 35.06
C ALA A 235 12.73 18.22 34.04
N THR A 236 13.51 18.33 32.96
CA THR A 236 13.18 19.21 31.83
C THR A 236 12.24 18.49 30.86
N LEU A 237 11.04 19.05 30.64
CA LEU A 237 10.10 18.55 29.64
C LEU A 237 10.49 19.07 28.25
N LEU A 238 10.49 18.17 27.28
CA LEU A 238 10.96 18.41 25.91
C LEU A 238 9.99 17.79 24.91
N THR A 239 9.98 18.33 23.70
CA THR A 239 9.38 17.69 22.53
C THR A 239 10.49 17.03 21.70
N PRO A 240 10.18 16.14 20.75
CA PRO A 240 11.21 15.56 19.88
C PRO A 240 12.03 16.60 19.12
N GLN A 241 11.44 17.75 18.77
CA GLN A 241 12.14 18.84 18.09
C GLN A 241 13.10 19.60 19.02
N SER A 242 12.73 19.79 20.29
CA SER A 242 13.60 20.49 21.25
C SER A 242 14.68 19.58 21.84
N LEU A 243 14.49 18.25 21.81
CA LEU A 243 15.45 17.26 22.27
C LEU A 243 16.83 17.41 21.62
N ALA A 244 16.89 17.73 20.33
CA ALA A 244 18.15 17.91 19.61
C ALA A 244 19.03 19.05 20.16
N LYS A 245 18.46 19.96 20.97
CA LYS A 245 19.16 21.09 21.60
C LYS A 245 19.44 20.86 23.08
N ALA A 246 19.03 19.72 23.64
CA ALA A 246 19.21 19.43 25.06
C ALA A 246 20.70 19.21 25.38
N PRO A 247 21.20 19.73 26.51
CA PRO A 247 22.59 19.51 26.91
C PRO A 247 22.80 18.04 27.33
N ALA A 248 24.02 17.54 27.14
CA ALA A 248 24.34 16.17 27.53
C ALA A 248 24.51 16.04 29.05
N VAL A 249 23.90 15.00 29.63
CA VAL A 249 24.00 14.63 31.05
C VAL A 249 24.52 13.20 31.16
N LEU A 250 25.79 13.05 31.53
CA LEU A 250 26.44 11.76 31.69
C LEU A 250 25.77 10.94 32.81
N GLY A 251 25.34 9.72 32.50
CA GLY A 251 24.63 8.85 33.45
C GLY A 251 23.24 9.36 33.84
N GLY A 252 22.67 10.30 33.08
CA GLY A 252 21.33 10.83 33.31
C GLY A 252 20.22 9.85 32.97
N GLY A 253 19.00 10.15 33.41
CA GLY A 253 17.81 9.38 33.07
C GLY A 253 16.83 10.17 32.19
N ALA A 254 16.21 9.48 31.24
CA ALA A 254 15.18 10.05 30.38
C ALA A 254 13.91 9.20 30.35
N LEU A 255 12.75 9.84 30.47
CA LEU A 255 11.44 9.22 30.23
C LEU A 255 10.89 9.74 28.91
N VAL A 256 10.48 8.83 28.03
CA VAL A 256 9.80 9.18 26.78
C VAL A 256 8.36 8.69 26.86
N LEU A 257 7.40 9.59 26.69
CA LEU A 257 5.97 9.24 26.66
C LEU A 257 5.37 9.60 25.31
N PHE A 258 4.92 8.55 24.60
CA PHE A 258 4.11 8.67 23.40
C PHE A 258 2.63 8.57 23.78
N GLY A 259 1.78 9.47 23.25
CA GLY A 259 0.33 9.26 23.28
C GLY A 259 -0.02 8.04 22.45
N GLN A 260 0.27 8.12 21.16
CA GLN A 260 0.27 7.03 20.20
C GLN A 260 1.68 6.85 19.62
N LEU A 261 2.14 5.59 19.54
CA LEU A 261 3.39 5.20 18.90
C LEU A 261 3.10 4.37 17.66
N ASP A 262 3.10 5.02 16.51
CA ASP A 262 2.87 4.46 15.17
C ASP A 262 4.00 4.78 14.17
N ASP A 263 4.85 5.78 14.48
CA ASP A 263 6.03 6.14 13.71
C ASP A 263 7.32 5.60 14.37
N TYR A 264 7.76 4.44 13.91
CA TYR A 264 8.98 3.80 14.40
C TYR A 264 10.25 4.53 13.94
N GLY A 265 10.16 5.33 12.87
CA GLY A 265 11.27 6.19 12.44
C GLY A 265 11.51 7.29 13.46
N LEU A 266 10.46 8.00 13.87
CA LEU A 266 10.54 9.03 14.91
C LEU A 266 11.06 8.45 16.23
N ALA A 267 10.57 7.27 16.64
CA ALA A 267 11.07 6.61 17.86
C ALA A 267 12.55 6.22 17.75
N ARG A 268 13.02 5.84 16.56
CA ARG A 268 14.45 5.61 16.28
C ARG A 268 15.27 6.88 16.38
N ASP A 269 14.77 7.99 15.83
CA ASP A 269 15.43 9.28 15.87
C ASP A 269 15.57 9.78 17.31
N ILE A 270 14.50 9.68 18.11
CA ILE A 270 14.52 10.01 19.55
C ILE A 270 15.54 9.12 20.29
N ASN A 271 15.54 7.81 20.04
CA ASN A 271 16.50 6.89 20.68
C ASN A 271 17.94 7.22 20.31
N ALA A 272 18.21 7.56 19.05
CA ALA A 272 19.53 7.96 18.59
C ALA A 272 20.00 9.27 19.27
N LEU A 273 19.12 10.26 19.39
CA LEU A 273 19.40 11.52 20.09
C LEU A 273 19.66 11.28 21.58
N LEU A 274 18.85 10.47 22.24
CA LEU A 274 18.99 10.18 23.67
C LEU A 274 20.31 9.50 24.02
N ARG A 275 20.91 8.72 23.10
CA ARG A 275 22.27 8.18 23.30
C ARG A 275 23.34 9.26 23.44
N THR A 276 23.12 10.45 22.86
CA THR A 276 24.03 11.59 22.99
C THR A 276 23.66 12.52 24.14
N VAL A 277 22.37 12.65 24.43
CA VAL A 277 21.84 13.53 25.49
C VAL A 277 22.00 12.90 26.89
N VAL A 278 21.86 11.58 27.01
CA VAL A 278 22.05 10.84 28.28
C VAL A 278 23.03 9.68 28.08
N PRO A 279 24.31 9.96 27.73
CA PRO A 279 25.30 8.91 27.47
C PRO A 279 25.56 8.11 28.75
N ARG A 280 25.71 6.78 28.62
CA ARG A 280 25.80 5.84 29.75
C ARG A 280 24.62 5.92 30.74
N GLY A 281 23.52 6.53 30.32
CA GLY A 281 22.32 6.73 31.12
C GLY A 281 21.31 5.60 30.99
N CYS A 282 20.10 5.84 31.49
CA CYS A 282 18.96 4.93 31.36
C CYS A 282 17.77 5.65 30.72
N VAL A 283 17.09 4.95 29.81
CA VAL A 283 15.92 5.49 29.10
C VAL A 283 14.74 4.55 29.29
N THR A 284 13.59 5.12 29.62
CA THR A 284 12.32 4.42 29.64
C THR A 284 11.41 4.99 28.57
N TYR A 285 10.93 4.13 27.68
CA TYR A 285 9.93 4.42 26.66
C TYR A 285 8.56 3.89 27.10
N MET A 286 7.57 4.78 27.14
CA MET A 286 6.17 4.48 27.41
C MET A 286 5.30 4.93 26.24
N ALA A 287 4.21 4.21 26.00
CA ALA A 287 3.20 4.60 25.03
C ALA A 287 1.80 4.37 25.61
N GLY A 288 0.88 5.31 25.43
CA GLY A 288 -0.54 5.08 25.71
C GLY A 288 -1.09 3.96 24.81
N LEU A 289 -0.81 4.07 23.51
CA LEU A 289 -1.09 3.04 22.51
C LEU A 289 0.14 2.82 21.62
N ALA A 290 0.62 1.59 21.53
CA ALA A 290 1.61 1.20 20.52
C ALA A 290 0.93 0.46 19.36
N VAL A 291 1.13 0.95 18.15
CA VAL A 291 0.60 0.38 16.91
C VAL A 291 1.68 -0.48 16.24
N ALA A 292 1.29 -1.62 15.67
CA ALA A 292 2.17 -2.48 14.87
C ALA A 292 1.37 -3.17 13.76
N GLU A 293 1.98 -3.42 12.60
CA GLU A 293 1.31 -4.18 11.53
C GLU A 293 1.36 -5.69 11.79
N THR A 294 2.38 -6.20 12.48
CA THR A 294 2.50 -7.62 12.85
C THR A 294 3.13 -7.83 14.23
N ALA A 295 3.02 -9.06 14.77
CA ALA A 295 3.71 -9.44 16.00
C ALA A 295 5.24 -9.34 15.88
N ASN A 296 5.78 -9.61 14.68
CA ASN A 296 7.21 -9.45 14.40
C ASN A 296 7.64 -7.98 14.47
N ASP A 297 6.83 -7.07 13.93
CA ASP A 297 7.14 -5.62 13.96
C ASP A 297 7.14 -5.09 15.39
N LEU A 298 6.16 -5.50 16.21
CA LEU A 298 6.11 -5.12 17.63
C LEU A 298 7.32 -5.65 18.41
N SER A 299 7.73 -6.89 18.13
CA SER A 299 8.90 -7.51 18.76
C SER A 299 10.21 -6.85 18.32
N ALA A 300 10.31 -6.48 17.04
CA ALA A 300 11.44 -5.72 16.51
C ALA A 300 11.52 -4.32 17.13
N LEU A 301 10.38 -3.61 17.26
CA LEU A 301 10.31 -2.32 17.96
C LEU A 301 10.77 -2.45 19.41
N ARG A 302 10.26 -3.46 20.13
CA ARG A 302 10.64 -3.71 21.53
C ARG A 302 12.15 -3.94 21.64
N THR A 303 12.69 -4.83 20.81
CA THR A 303 14.13 -5.13 20.81
C THR A 303 14.95 -3.88 20.52
N PHE A 304 14.51 -3.04 19.58
CA PHE A 304 15.20 -1.82 19.22
C PHE A 304 15.21 -0.79 20.38
N LEU A 305 14.05 -0.55 21.01
CA LEU A 305 13.92 0.44 22.07
C LEU A 305 14.56 0.00 23.39
N THR A 306 14.69 -1.31 23.65
CA THR A 306 15.35 -1.80 24.87
C THR A 306 16.87 -1.95 24.71
N TYR A 307 17.41 -1.79 23.50
CA TYR A 307 18.85 -1.94 23.24
C TYR A 307 19.62 -0.63 23.47
N GLY A 308 20.59 -0.69 24.38
CA GLY A 308 21.49 0.42 24.71
C GLY A 308 22.96 0.02 24.67
N GLU A 309 23.82 0.80 25.33
CA GLU A 309 25.28 0.60 25.33
C GLU A 309 25.71 -0.72 25.98
N LEU A 310 24.93 -1.25 26.94
CA LEU A 310 25.19 -2.52 27.62
C LEU A 310 24.48 -3.72 26.95
N GLY A 311 23.91 -3.51 25.77
CA GLY A 311 23.17 -4.51 25.02
C GLY A 311 21.67 -4.51 25.29
N LYS A 312 21.05 -5.68 25.14
CA LYS A 312 19.61 -5.87 25.30
C LYS A 312 19.19 -5.56 26.74
N ASP A 313 18.03 -4.95 26.90
CA ASP A 313 17.41 -4.61 28.20
C ASP A 313 18.18 -3.56 29.02
N THR A 314 19.07 -2.79 28.36
CA THR A 314 19.65 -1.57 28.95
C THR A 314 18.56 -0.52 29.19
N PHE A 315 17.61 -0.42 28.27
CA PHE A 315 16.48 0.51 28.32
C PHE A 315 15.17 -0.26 28.49
N THR A 316 14.13 0.45 28.91
CA THR A 316 12.79 -0.14 29.14
C THR A 316 11.82 0.32 28.07
N PHE A 317 10.99 -0.59 27.54
CA PHE A 317 9.84 -0.24 26.70
C PHE A 317 8.56 -0.89 27.23
N ALA A 318 7.59 -0.07 27.62
CA ALA A 318 6.33 -0.50 28.20
C ALA A 318 5.13 0.28 27.64
N PRO A 319 4.36 -0.31 26.70
CA PRO A 319 3.10 0.27 26.25
C PRO A 319 1.95 -0.05 27.23
N ALA A 320 1.03 0.89 27.43
CA ALA A 320 -0.20 0.70 28.19
C ALA A 320 -1.24 -0.12 27.41
N SER A 321 -1.29 0.07 26.10
CA SER A 321 -2.08 -0.72 25.16
C SER A 321 -1.31 -0.97 23.86
N THR A 322 -1.62 -2.06 23.17
CA THR A 322 -1.05 -2.41 21.86
C THR A 322 -2.15 -2.78 20.89
N MET A 323 -2.10 -2.29 19.65
CA MET A 323 -3.12 -2.60 18.65
C MET A 323 -2.52 -2.87 17.28
N MET A 324 -3.12 -3.82 16.56
CA MET A 324 -2.70 -4.16 15.21
C MET A 324 -3.40 -3.27 14.20
N LEU A 325 -2.71 -2.25 13.68
CA LEU A 325 -3.24 -1.27 12.73
C LEU A 325 -2.17 -0.94 11.68
N PRO A 326 -2.57 -0.42 10.51
CA PRO A 326 -1.63 0.13 9.54
C PRO A 326 -0.74 1.19 10.21
N MET A 327 0.56 1.08 9.97
CA MET A 327 1.52 2.08 10.46
C MET A 327 1.54 3.30 9.53
N ALA A 328 2.15 4.40 9.99
CA ALA A 328 2.35 5.59 9.16
C ALA A 328 3.15 5.26 7.88
N GLN A 329 2.59 5.55 6.72
CA GLN A 329 3.22 5.32 5.42
C GLN A 329 3.56 6.65 4.72
N ARG A 330 4.45 6.59 3.72
CA ARG A 330 4.77 7.74 2.85
C ARG A 330 4.00 7.74 1.52
N THR A 331 3.17 6.72 1.32
CA THR A 331 2.34 6.52 0.12
C THR A 331 1.09 7.38 0.18
N ARG A 332 0.43 7.54 -0.98
CA ARG A 332 -0.84 8.27 -1.06
C ARG A 332 -1.94 7.46 -0.36
N THR A 333 -2.73 8.13 0.46
CA THR A 333 -3.92 7.57 1.11
C THR A 333 -5.09 7.57 0.11
N PRO A 334 -6.18 6.84 0.39
CA PRO A 334 -7.38 6.89 -0.46
C PRO A 334 -7.95 8.30 -0.60
N TRP A 335 -7.85 9.11 0.46
CA TRP A 335 -8.36 10.48 0.48
C TRP A 335 -7.50 11.45 -0.31
N ASP A 336 -6.19 11.20 -0.40
CA ASP A 336 -5.32 11.99 -1.29
C ASP A 336 -5.68 11.76 -2.77
N LEU A 337 -5.97 10.51 -3.14
CA LEU A 337 -6.39 10.17 -4.50
C LEU A 337 -7.76 10.76 -4.83
N GLU A 338 -8.68 10.74 -3.86
CA GLU A 338 -9.98 11.39 -3.97
C GLU A 338 -9.82 12.91 -4.14
N LEU A 339 -9.02 13.57 -3.30
CA LEU A 339 -8.75 15.01 -3.37
C LEU A 339 -8.20 15.40 -4.75
N GLU A 340 -7.19 14.67 -5.23
CA GLU A 340 -6.58 14.90 -6.53
C GLU A 340 -7.58 14.72 -7.67
N LEU A 341 -8.47 13.72 -7.59
CA LEU A 341 -9.53 13.52 -8.59
C LEU A 341 -10.56 14.66 -8.56
N LEU A 342 -11.00 15.08 -7.37
CA LEU A 342 -12.00 16.14 -7.23
C LEU A 342 -11.44 17.50 -7.67
N GLN A 343 -10.18 17.80 -7.37
CA GLN A 343 -9.50 19.00 -7.87
C GLN A 343 -9.46 19.02 -9.39
N ARG A 344 -9.05 17.91 -10.03
CA ARG A 344 -9.07 17.81 -11.50
C ARG A 344 -10.49 17.96 -12.07
N LEU A 345 -11.49 17.36 -11.43
CA LEU A 345 -12.89 17.48 -11.87
C LEU A 345 -13.43 18.91 -11.77
N ARG A 346 -13.04 19.65 -10.73
CA ARG A 346 -13.37 21.07 -10.57
C ARG A 346 -12.65 21.91 -11.64
N ASP A 347 -11.37 21.66 -11.85
CA ASP A 347 -10.56 22.40 -12.81
C ASP A 347 -11.02 22.12 -14.26
N ASP A 348 -11.48 20.91 -14.59
CA ASP A 348 -12.10 20.56 -15.89
C ASP A 348 -13.46 21.25 -16.12
N ALA A 349 -14.11 21.77 -15.07
CA ALA A 349 -15.46 22.33 -15.11
C ALA A 349 -15.49 23.85 -15.41
N GLU A 350 -14.44 24.42 -16.04
CA GLU A 350 -14.19 25.87 -16.19
C GLU A 350 -15.42 26.74 -16.55
N ASP A 351 -16.36 26.22 -17.33
CA ASP A 351 -17.55 26.94 -17.83
C ASP A 351 -18.91 26.47 -17.25
N VAL A 352 -18.92 25.49 -16.34
CA VAL A 352 -20.15 24.90 -15.77
C VAL A 352 -20.06 24.87 -14.24
N SER A 353 -21.16 25.15 -13.55
CA SER A 353 -21.21 25.01 -12.08
C SER A 353 -20.81 23.59 -11.68
N PHE A 354 -19.70 23.47 -10.95
CA PHE A 354 -19.28 22.22 -10.32
C PHE A 354 -20.38 21.72 -9.37
N ASP A 355 -20.54 20.40 -9.26
CA ASP A 355 -21.62 19.80 -8.46
C ASP A 355 -21.43 20.16 -6.97
N ALA A 356 -22.48 20.71 -6.34
CA ALA A 356 -22.43 21.20 -4.97
C ALA A 356 -22.06 20.11 -3.95
N THR A 357 -22.42 18.85 -4.22
CA THR A 357 -22.07 17.70 -3.37
C THR A 357 -20.57 17.43 -3.40
N LEU A 358 -19.98 17.49 -4.59
CA LEU A 358 -18.54 17.31 -4.76
C LEU A 358 -17.75 18.51 -4.24
N GLN A 359 -18.28 19.72 -4.40
CA GLN A 359 -17.68 20.93 -3.84
C GLN A 359 -17.63 20.86 -2.30
N ALA A 360 -18.73 20.50 -1.65
CA ALA A 360 -18.76 20.32 -0.19
C ALA A 360 -17.80 19.22 0.27
N ARG A 361 -17.69 18.12 -0.50
CA ARG A 361 -16.71 17.06 -0.20
C ARG A 361 -15.27 17.54 -0.36
N LEU A 362 -14.99 18.31 -1.41
CA LEU A 362 -13.67 18.87 -1.66
C LEU A 362 -13.23 19.80 -0.53
N GLU A 363 -14.14 20.65 -0.02
CA GLU A 363 -13.89 21.51 1.14
C GLU A 363 -13.56 20.70 2.40
N ILE A 364 -14.26 19.58 2.64
CA ILE A 364 -13.95 18.66 3.75
C ILE A 364 -12.54 18.07 3.64
N LEU A 365 -12.10 17.73 2.43
CA LEU A 365 -10.77 17.16 2.19
C LEU A 365 -9.67 18.21 2.27
N GLU A 366 -9.92 19.44 1.81
CA GLU A 366 -8.95 20.55 1.84
C GLU A 366 -8.71 21.10 3.25
N ASP A 367 -9.65 20.94 4.19
CA ASP A 367 -9.59 21.38 5.60
C ASP A 367 -8.51 20.68 6.47
N ALA A 368 -7.62 19.88 5.88
CA ALA A 368 -6.40 19.30 6.48
C ALA A 368 -6.50 18.74 7.93
N ALA A 369 -7.70 18.33 8.34
CA ALA A 369 -7.99 17.97 9.72
C ALA A 369 -8.09 16.44 9.90
N GLN A 370 -7.60 15.97 11.04
CA GLN A 370 -7.99 14.66 11.55
C GLN A 370 -9.51 14.64 11.76
N ARG A 371 -10.21 13.67 11.16
CA ARG A 371 -11.66 13.52 11.33
C ARG A 371 -12.02 12.14 11.84
N HIS A 372 -13.05 12.07 12.67
CA HIS A 372 -13.62 10.81 13.19
C HIS A 372 -14.95 10.46 12.49
N ASP A 373 -15.64 11.44 11.93
CA ASP A 373 -16.83 11.29 11.08
C ASP A 373 -16.57 11.96 9.73
N GLU A 374 -17.47 11.80 8.75
CA GLU A 374 -17.33 12.32 7.37
C GLU A 374 -16.08 11.75 6.65
N LEU A 375 -15.69 10.52 6.98
CA LEU A 375 -14.61 9.80 6.33
C LEU A 375 -15.02 9.30 4.95
N PHE A 376 -16.28 8.88 4.82
CA PHE A 376 -16.82 8.27 3.60
C PHE A 376 -17.81 9.21 2.91
N LEU A 377 -18.00 9.00 1.61
CA LEU A 377 -19.05 9.63 0.82
C LEU A 377 -20.43 9.22 1.34
N SER A 378 -21.34 10.19 1.41
CA SER A 378 -22.71 9.99 1.84
C SER A 378 -23.51 9.15 0.84
N GLY A 379 -24.36 8.26 1.35
CA GLY A 379 -25.35 7.53 0.57
C GLY A 379 -26.59 8.38 0.27
N LEU A 380 -27.68 7.75 -0.16
CA LEU A 380 -28.93 8.43 -0.47
C LEU A 380 -29.52 9.13 0.77
N HIS A 381 -29.35 8.52 1.94
CA HIS A 381 -29.90 9.00 3.21
C HIS A 381 -28.90 9.80 4.06
N GLY A 382 -27.77 10.22 3.46
CA GLY A 382 -26.73 11.01 4.13
C GLY A 382 -25.54 10.16 4.60
N ALA A 383 -24.91 10.59 5.69
CA ALA A 383 -23.68 9.98 6.18
C ALA A 383 -23.87 8.50 6.54
N LEU A 384 -22.92 7.65 6.11
CA LEU A 384 -22.97 6.21 6.37
C LEU A 384 -22.88 5.94 7.89
N ARG A 385 -23.77 5.06 8.38
CA ARG A 385 -23.82 4.62 9.78
C ARG A 385 -23.86 3.10 9.84
N ILE A 386 -23.49 2.56 11.00
CA ILE A 386 -23.55 1.13 11.26
C ILE A 386 -24.96 0.76 11.75
N ASN A 387 -25.47 -0.40 11.33
CA ASN A 387 -26.68 -0.97 11.92
C ASN A 387 -26.43 -1.52 13.33
N HIS A 388 -27.51 -1.75 14.07
CA HIS A 388 -27.46 -2.26 15.45
C HIS A 388 -26.86 -3.67 15.57
N ASP A 389 -26.93 -4.50 14.52
CA ASP A 389 -26.45 -5.90 14.52
C ASP A 389 -24.98 -6.05 14.11
N PHE A 390 -24.14 -5.10 14.50
CA PHE A 390 -22.73 -5.10 14.10
C PHE A 390 -21.93 -6.21 14.81
N VAL A 391 -21.27 -7.05 14.02
CA VAL A 391 -20.61 -8.28 14.51
C VAL A 391 -19.24 -8.03 15.15
N TYR A 392 -18.56 -6.93 14.80
CA TYR A 392 -17.15 -6.71 15.16
C TYR A 392 -16.93 -5.75 16.35
N LEU A 393 -18.00 -5.09 16.83
CA LEU A 393 -18.03 -4.33 18.08
C LEU A 393 -19.35 -4.60 18.80
N LYS A 394 -19.36 -4.51 20.13
CA LYS A 394 -20.63 -4.56 20.87
C LYS A 394 -21.40 -3.25 20.77
N VAL A 395 -22.55 -3.31 20.09
CA VAL A 395 -23.49 -2.18 19.95
C VAL A 395 -24.63 -2.33 20.95
N ASP A 396 -24.31 -2.29 22.25
CA ASP A 396 -25.33 -2.36 23.32
C ASP A 396 -26.13 -1.04 23.40
N GLY A 397 -27.03 -0.77 22.45
CA GLY A 397 -27.88 0.43 22.40
C GLY A 397 -27.17 1.75 22.02
N ASP A 398 -25.84 1.75 21.95
CA ASP A 398 -25.02 2.96 21.73
C ASP A 398 -24.60 3.20 20.27
N ALA A 399 -25.39 2.78 19.28
CA ALA A 399 -24.99 2.86 17.86
C ALA A 399 -24.55 4.27 17.42
N ASP A 400 -25.21 5.30 17.96
CA ASP A 400 -24.92 6.72 17.65
C ASP A 400 -23.59 7.22 18.23
N THR A 401 -23.00 6.48 19.18
CA THR A 401 -21.69 6.83 19.76
C THR A 401 -20.52 6.30 18.93
N ILE A 402 -20.78 5.34 18.04
CA ILE A 402 -19.77 4.72 17.19
C ILE A 402 -19.55 5.62 15.97
N SER A 403 -18.36 6.19 15.89
CA SER A 403 -17.95 7.05 14.79
C SER A 403 -17.52 6.26 13.56
N GLN A 404 -17.46 6.91 12.40
CA GLN A 404 -16.90 6.28 11.20
C GLN A 404 -15.43 5.87 11.39
N GLY A 405 -14.67 6.63 12.18
CA GLY A 405 -13.29 6.33 12.56
C GLY A 405 -13.16 5.06 13.40
N ASP A 406 -14.10 4.79 14.31
CA ASP A 406 -14.14 3.54 15.06
C ASP A 406 -14.30 2.34 14.12
N ILE A 407 -15.25 2.43 13.17
CA ILE A 407 -15.48 1.38 12.17
C ILE A 407 -14.27 1.21 11.25
N PHE A 408 -13.68 2.32 10.81
CA PHE A 408 -12.51 2.29 9.96
C PHE A 408 -11.30 1.63 10.65
N ALA A 409 -11.09 1.91 11.94
CA ALA A 409 -10.03 1.30 12.73
C ALA A 409 -10.26 -0.22 12.90
N VAL A 410 -11.49 -0.65 13.17
CA VAL A 410 -11.84 -2.08 13.26
C VAL A 410 -11.61 -2.80 11.92
N MET A 411 -12.03 -2.21 10.80
CA MET A 411 -11.82 -2.80 9.48
C MET A 411 -10.33 -2.83 9.10
N SER A 412 -9.58 -1.80 9.45
CA SER A 412 -8.13 -1.76 9.26
C SER A 412 -7.40 -2.82 10.08
N ASN A 413 -7.85 -3.08 11.30
CA ASN A 413 -7.35 -4.19 12.12
C ASN A 413 -7.66 -5.55 11.50
N LEU A 414 -8.89 -5.77 11.02
CA LEU A 414 -9.27 -7.00 10.34
C LEU A 414 -8.39 -7.25 9.12
N LEU A 415 -8.16 -6.24 8.30
CA LEU A 415 -7.27 -6.32 7.15
C LEU A 415 -5.83 -6.66 7.56
N ALA A 416 -5.30 -6.00 8.60
CA ALA A 416 -3.97 -6.28 9.12
C ALA A 416 -3.86 -7.74 9.59
N CYS A 417 -4.83 -8.23 10.36
CA CYS A 417 -4.90 -9.62 10.82
C CYS A 417 -4.94 -10.61 9.64
N VAL A 418 -5.79 -10.38 8.64
CA VAL A 418 -5.91 -11.28 7.48
C VAL A 418 -4.62 -11.29 6.66
N ARG A 419 -3.98 -10.13 6.46
CA ARG A 419 -2.64 -10.03 5.83
C ARG A 419 -1.60 -10.83 6.62
N ALA A 420 -1.69 -10.86 7.95
CA ALA A 420 -0.82 -11.67 8.81
C ALA A 420 -1.24 -13.14 8.98
N GLY A 421 -2.17 -13.64 8.16
CA GLY A 421 -2.67 -15.01 8.24
C GLY A 421 -3.56 -15.28 9.46
N ASN A 422 -4.39 -14.31 9.82
CA ASN A 422 -5.29 -14.32 11.00
C ASN A 422 -4.53 -14.45 12.33
N LYS A 423 -3.33 -13.87 12.41
CA LYS A 423 -2.52 -13.82 13.63
C LYS A 423 -2.52 -12.39 14.19
N GLY A 424 -2.86 -12.24 15.47
CA GLY A 424 -2.76 -10.98 16.20
C GLY A 424 -1.37 -10.75 16.80
N LEU A 425 -1.20 -9.63 17.52
CA LEU A 425 0.09 -9.22 18.09
C LEU A 425 0.63 -10.13 19.21
N ALA A 426 -0.23 -10.94 19.83
CA ALA A 426 0.17 -11.92 20.85
C ALA A 426 0.71 -13.23 20.25
N ALA A 427 0.68 -13.39 18.93
CA ALA A 427 1.18 -14.60 18.27
C ALA A 427 2.71 -14.73 18.42
N PRO A 428 3.26 -15.96 18.45
CA PRO A 428 4.71 -16.17 18.49
C PRO A 428 5.38 -15.62 17.22
N THR A 429 6.55 -15.01 17.40
CA THR A 429 7.34 -14.51 16.28
C THR A 429 8.02 -15.64 15.52
N THR A 430 8.05 -15.54 14.20
CA THR A 430 8.68 -16.54 13.31
C THR A 430 9.77 -15.90 12.47
N GLN A 431 10.76 -16.69 12.02
CA GLN A 431 11.80 -16.20 11.10
C GLN A 431 11.21 -15.80 9.75
N GLU A 432 10.21 -16.56 9.28
CA GLU A 432 9.41 -16.23 8.09
C GLU A 432 8.01 -15.80 8.54
N PRO A 433 7.79 -14.50 8.80
CA PRO A 433 6.46 -14.00 9.13
C PRO A 433 5.56 -14.09 7.91
N VAL A 434 4.33 -14.59 8.12
CA VAL A 434 3.29 -14.52 7.10
C VAL A 434 2.85 -13.08 7.01
N HIS A 435 3.09 -12.45 5.86
CA HIS A 435 2.50 -11.17 5.51
C HIS A 435 2.12 -11.23 4.02
N PHE A 436 0.86 -11.57 3.76
CA PHE A 436 0.34 -11.69 2.41
C PHE A 436 0.37 -10.34 1.71
N GLN A 437 1.16 -10.29 0.66
CA GLN A 437 1.27 -9.18 -0.27
C GLN A 437 1.46 -9.75 -1.66
N ARG A 438 1.02 -9.01 -2.68
CA ARG A 438 1.20 -9.40 -4.07
C ARG A 438 2.70 -9.54 -4.36
N SER A 439 3.09 -10.61 -5.03
CA SER A 439 4.48 -10.89 -5.41
C SER A 439 4.60 -11.20 -6.91
N ILE A 440 5.82 -11.43 -7.37
CA ILE A 440 6.05 -11.92 -8.74
C ILE A 440 5.47 -13.32 -8.97
N TYR A 441 5.27 -14.11 -7.92
CA TYR A 441 4.81 -15.50 -8.01
C TYR A 441 3.31 -15.68 -7.76
N GLY A 442 2.66 -14.71 -7.12
CA GLY A 442 1.25 -14.84 -6.76
C GLY A 442 0.53 -13.52 -6.58
N LEU A 443 -0.76 -13.52 -6.88
CA LEU A 443 -1.66 -12.41 -6.62
C LEU A 443 -2.25 -12.54 -5.22
N VAL A 444 -2.44 -11.41 -4.54
CA VAL A 444 -3.18 -11.35 -3.28
C VAL A 444 -4.35 -10.41 -3.51
N LEU A 445 -5.57 -10.94 -3.46
CA LEU A 445 -6.80 -10.20 -3.70
C LEU A 445 -7.72 -10.28 -2.49
N LEU A 446 -8.44 -9.20 -2.19
CA LEU A 446 -9.58 -9.30 -1.27
C LEU A 446 -10.68 -10.13 -1.92
N ASN A 447 -11.16 -11.13 -1.20
CA ASN A 447 -12.25 -11.98 -1.69
C ASN A 447 -13.50 -11.11 -1.89
N PRO A 448 -14.15 -11.12 -3.08
CA PRO A 448 -15.43 -10.43 -3.29
C PRO A 448 -16.50 -10.80 -2.26
N LEU A 449 -16.40 -12.01 -1.68
CA LEU A 449 -17.28 -12.47 -0.60
C LEU A 449 -17.31 -11.53 0.62
N ASN A 450 -16.23 -10.78 0.88
CA ASN A 450 -16.23 -9.76 1.94
C ASN A 450 -17.30 -8.69 1.67
N PHE A 451 -17.44 -8.24 0.43
CA PHE A 451 -18.41 -7.22 0.06
C PHE A 451 -19.83 -7.79 -0.10
N GLU A 452 -19.95 -9.04 -0.55
CA GLU A 452 -21.23 -9.76 -0.60
C GLU A 452 -21.83 -9.96 0.80
N ASN A 453 -21.01 -10.32 1.79
CA ASN A 453 -21.47 -10.62 3.15
C ASN A 453 -21.71 -9.38 4.02
N TYR A 454 -21.01 -8.27 3.77
CA TYR A 454 -21.23 -7.05 4.53
C TYR A 454 -22.47 -6.34 4.01
N ASN A 455 -23.53 -6.35 4.81
CA ASN A 455 -24.79 -5.67 4.47
C ASN A 455 -24.69 -4.16 4.67
N ASP A 456 -23.89 -3.71 5.64
CA ASP A 456 -23.72 -2.30 5.96
C ASP A 456 -22.83 -1.57 4.94
N ALA A 457 -23.32 -0.44 4.42
CA ALA A 457 -22.59 0.40 3.50
C ALA A 457 -21.28 0.94 4.11
N ILE A 458 -21.30 1.29 5.39
CA ILE A 458 -20.11 1.78 6.11
C ILE A 458 -18.98 0.74 6.18
N LEU A 459 -19.31 -0.55 6.26
CA LEU A 459 -18.31 -1.62 6.29
C LEU A 459 -17.68 -1.83 4.92
N ARG A 460 -18.49 -1.76 3.86
CA ARG A 460 -17.99 -1.79 2.48
C ARG A 460 -17.08 -0.59 2.22
N ALA A 461 -17.49 0.61 2.62
CA ALA A 461 -16.71 1.85 2.50
C ALA A 461 -15.38 1.76 3.25
N ALA A 462 -15.41 1.37 4.53
CA ALA A 462 -14.23 1.20 5.35
C ALA A 462 -13.26 0.14 4.78
N LEU A 463 -13.79 -0.96 4.25
CA LEU A 463 -13.00 -2.00 3.60
C LEU A 463 -12.32 -1.48 2.32
N LEU A 464 -13.04 -0.74 1.46
CA LEU A 464 -12.49 -0.14 0.23
C LEU A 464 -11.35 0.84 0.54
N ARG A 465 -11.53 1.70 1.56
CA ARG A 465 -10.53 2.68 1.98
C ARG A 465 -9.31 2.01 2.65
N GLY A 466 -9.51 0.95 3.45
CA GLY A 466 -8.42 0.27 4.15
C GLY A 466 -7.63 -0.74 3.29
N ALA A 467 -8.22 -1.20 2.18
CA ALA A 467 -7.58 -2.12 1.25
C ALA A 467 -6.38 -1.49 0.53
N ARG A 468 -5.37 -2.28 0.18
CA ARG A 468 -4.31 -1.85 -0.73
C ARG A 468 -4.84 -1.89 -2.16
N GLU A 469 -4.37 -1.00 -3.04
CA GLU A 469 -4.76 -0.98 -4.46
C GLU A 469 -4.55 -2.35 -5.14
N THR A 470 -3.45 -3.02 -4.80
CA THR A 470 -3.14 -4.34 -5.34
C THR A 470 -4.14 -5.42 -4.92
N GLU A 471 -4.81 -5.24 -3.78
CA GLU A 471 -5.80 -6.19 -3.24
C GLU A 471 -7.17 -6.05 -3.91
N LEU A 472 -7.45 -4.91 -4.55
CA LEU A 472 -8.68 -4.60 -5.28
C LEU A 472 -8.50 -4.65 -6.82
N HIS A 473 -7.39 -5.22 -7.29
CA HIS A 473 -7.04 -5.31 -8.70
C HIS A 473 -7.51 -6.65 -9.30
N TYR A 474 -8.78 -6.74 -9.65
CA TYR A 474 -9.46 -7.96 -10.13
C TYR A 474 -9.27 -8.28 -11.61
N VAL A 475 -8.61 -7.42 -12.40
CA VAL A 475 -8.33 -7.61 -13.84
C VAL A 475 -7.74 -9.00 -14.15
N GLY A 476 -6.89 -9.53 -13.26
CA GLY A 476 -6.24 -10.82 -13.44
C GLY A 476 -7.08 -12.07 -13.13
N ASP A 477 -8.31 -11.91 -12.63
CA ASP A 477 -9.20 -13.02 -12.28
C ASP A 477 -10.66 -12.72 -12.65
N GLU A 478 -11.11 -13.30 -13.77
CA GLU A 478 -12.42 -13.04 -14.34
C GLU A 478 -13.56 -13.40 -13.38
N GLN A 479 -13.42 -14.48 -12.61
CA GLN A 479 -14.44 -14.88 -11.64
C GLN A 479 -14.57 -13.88 -10.49
N ALA A 480 -13.45 -13.43 -9.91
CA ALA A 480 -13.47 -12.41 -8.88
C ALA A 480 -13.98 -11.07 -9.42
N SER A 481 -13.59 -10.70 -10.65
CA SER A 481 -14.11 -9.50 -11.33
C SER A 481 -15.62 -9.57 -11.52
N ALA A 482 -16.17 -10.69 -11.99
CA ALA A 482 -17.61 -10.86 -12.20
C ALA A 482 -18.41 -10.80 -10.89
N ARG A 483 -17.87 -11.36 -9.80
CA ARG A 483 -18.48 -11.27 -8.47
C ARG A 483 -18.47 -9.85 -7.93
N MET A 484 -17.34 -9.15 -8.05
CA MET A 484 -17.24 -7.75 -7.63
C MET A 484 -18.15 -6.86 -8.48
N PHE A 485 -18.20 -7.07 -9.79
CA PHE A 485 -19.16 -6.43 -10.69
C PHE A 485 -20.61 -6.64 -10.22
N SER A 486 -20.98 -7.87 -9.85
CA SER A 486 -22.32 -8.19 -9.37
C SER A 486 -22.70 -7.42 -8.09
N VAL A 487 -21.75 -7.23 -7.17
CA VAL A 487 -21.95 -6.43 -5.96
C VAL A 487 -22.18 -4.95 -6.30
N ILE A 488 -21.38 -4.37 -7.20
CA ILE A 488 -21.52 -2.96 -7.58
C ILE A 488 -22.81 -2.75 -8.37
N ARG A 489 -23.12 -3.67 -9.30
CA ARG A 489 -24.39 -3.71 -10.03
C ARG A 489 -25.59 -3.74 -9.09
N ALA A 490 -25.56 -4.57 -8.05
CA ALA A 490 -26.62 -4.60 -7.05
C ALA A 490 -26.78 -3.24 -6.34
N SER A 491 -25.68 -2.54 -6.08
CA SER A 491 -25.70 -1.20 -5.48
C SER A 491 -26.31 -0.15 -6.44
N VAL A 492 -26.01 -0.22 -7.74
CA VAL A 492 -26.64 0.64 -8.76
C VAL A 492 -28.15 0.41 -8.83
N LEU A 493 -28.58 -0.85 -8.93
CA LEU A 493 -30.00 -1.22 -9.01
C LEU A 493 -30.77 -0.97 -7.71
N GLY A 494 -30.09 -1.02 -6.57
CA GLY A 494 -30.63 -0.77 -5.25
C GLY A 494 -30.70 0.71 -4.85
N TRP A 495 -29.99 1.60 -5.58
CA TRP A 495 -29.93 3.02 -5.25
C TRP A 495 -31.31 3.68 -5.05
N PRO A 496 -32.30 3.51 -5.95
CA PRO A 496 -33.61 4.16 -5.77
C PRO A 496 -34.38 3.70 -4.51
N ARG A 497 -34.00 2.55 -3.94
CA ARG A 497 -34.62 1.98 -2.73
C ARG A 497 -33.82 2.27 -1.45
N GLY A 498 -32.71 3.00 -1.53
CA GLY A 498 -31.79 3.20 -0.39
C GLY A 498 -30.93 1.98 -0.06
N GLU A 499 -30.95 0.94 -0.90
CA GLU A 499 -30.14 -0.29 -0.72
C GLU A 499 -28.73 -0.15 -1.33
N GLY A 500 -28.46 0.98 -1.99
CA GLY A 500 -27.25 1.27 -2.76
C GLY A 500 -26.27 2.23 -2.08
N ASP A 501 -26.36 2.46 -0.77
CA ASP A 501 -25.62 3.55 -0.08
C ASP A 501 -24.08 3.45 -0.16
N ALA A 502 -23.53 2.26 -0.48
CA ALA A 502 -22.10 2.09 -0.71
C ALA A 502 -21.64 2.46 -2.14
N LEU A 503 -22.58 2.72 -3.07
CA LEU A 503 -22.29 3.02 -4.47
C LEU A 503 -21.30 4.18 -4.67
N PRO A 504 -21.42 5.32 -3.96
CA PRO A 504 -20.48 6.43 -4.12
C PRO A 504 -19.03 6.01 -3.85
N GLU A 505 -18.80 5.17 -2.84
CA GLU A 505 -17.47 4.66 -2.48
C GLU A 505 -16.92 3.67 -3.51
N PHE A 506 -17.78 2.82 -4.10
CA PHE A 506 -17.37 1.94 -5.20
C PHE A 506 -16.96 2.73 -6.44
N LEU A 507 -17.77 3.71 -6.86
CA LEU A 507 -17.47 4.54 -8.02
C LEU A 507 -16.20 5.37 -7.78
N MET A 508 -16.03 5.93 -6.59
CA MET A 508 -14.82 6.67 -6.21
C MET A 508 -13.58 5.77 -6.23
N ALA A 509 -13.66 4.56 -5.69
CA ALA A 509 -12.55 3.60 -5.73
C ALA A 509 -12.17 3.20 -7.16
N MET A 510 -13.14 3.10 -8.08
CA MET A 510 -12.87 2.82 -9.50
C MET A 510 -12.29 4.03 -10.23
N ALA A 511 -12.85 5.22 -10.02
CA ALA A 511 -12.37 6.45 -10.66
C ALA A 511 -10.94 6.83 -10.22
N THR A 512 -10.59 6.53 -8.96
CA THR A 512 -9.22 6.67 -8.42
C THR A 512 -8.31 5.48 -8.77
N ARG A 513 -8.78 4.52 -9.59
CA ARG A 513 -8.08 3.31 -10.03
C ARG A 513 -7.60 2.37 -8.91
N ARG A 514 -8.13 2.53 -7.70
CA ARG A 514 -7.87 1.63 -6.57
C ARG A 514 -8.58 0.29 -6.77
N LEU A 515 -9.84 0.32 -7.20
CA LEU A 515 -10.63 -0.86 -7.57
C LEU A 515 -10.63 -1.01 -9.09
N ARG A 516 -10.21 -2.18 -9.59
CA ARG A 516 -10.15 -2.44 -11.03
C ARG A 516 -10.82 -3.76 -11.37
N LEU A 517 -11.78 -3.71 -12.28
CA LEU A 517 -12.45 -4.88 -12.85
C LEU A 517 -11.82 -5.20 -14.21
N SER A 518 -12.11 -6.37 -14.77
CA SER A 518 -11.82 -6.61 -16.19
C SER A 518 -12.56 -5.61 -17.07
N LEU A 519 -11.97 -5.31 -18.24
CA LEU A 519 -12.43 -4.25 -19.14
C LEU A 519 -13.93 -4.37 -19.45
N VAL A 520 -14.37 -5.57 -19.81
CA VAL A 520 -15.78 -5.89 -20.13
C VAL A 520 -16.72 -5.49 -18.98
N HIS A 521 -16.37 -5.85 -17.74
CA HIS A 521 -17.19 -5.53 -16.57
C HIS A 521 -17.16 -4.04 -16.22
N ALA A 522 -16.02 -3.36 -16.42
CA ALA A 522 -15.90 -1.93 -16.19
C ALA A 522 -16.75 -1.13 -17.19
N GLU A 523 -16.68 -1.46 -18.49
CA GLU A 523 -17.50 -0.85 -19.54
C GLU A 523 -19.00 -1.06 -19.30
N GLU A 524 -19.39 -2.29 -18.95
CA GLU A 524 -20.80 -2.61 -18.66
C GLU A 524 -21.31 -1.78 -17.47
N LEU A 525 -20.50 -1.63 -16.41
CA LEU A 525 -20.86 -0.84 -15.24
C LEU A 525 -21.01 0.65 -15.59
N VAL A 526 -20.06 1.24 -16.33
CA VAL A 526 -20.10 2.64 -16.73
C VAL A 526 -21.37 2.93 -17.54
N ARG A 527 -21.70 2.06 -18.49
CA ARG A 527 -22.96 2.17 -19.27
C ARG A 527 -24.18 2.10 -18.37
N MET A 528 -24.21 1.14 -17.43
CA MET A 528 -25.33 0.99 -16.50
C MET A 528 -25.53 2.22 -15.60
N VAL A 529 -24.45 2.83 -15.12
CA VAL A 529 -24.50 4.06 -14.31
C VAL A 529 -24.98 5.25 -15.13
N ALA A 530 -24.59 5.34 -16.41
CA ALA A 530 -25.06 6.39 -17.31
C ALA A 530 -26.59 6.30 -17.53
N ASP A 531 -27.10 5.09 -17.75
CA ASP A 531 -28.51 4.80 -18.02
C ASP A 531 -29.41 4.86 -16.76
N ALA A 532 -28.84 4.64 -15.57
CA ALA A 532 -29.58 4.63 -14.32
C ALA A 532 -30.03 6.03 -13.86
N ASP A 533 -31.12 6.09 -13.09
CA ASP A 533 -31.59 7.30 -12.42
C ASP A 533 -30.75 7.58 -11.17
N LEU A 534 -29.57 8.18 -11.39
CA LEU A 534 -28.58 8.50 -10.38
C LEU A 534 -28.29 10.00 -10.37
N PRO A 535 -27.95 10.59 -9.21
CA PRO A 535 -27.48 11.96 -9.12
C PRO A 535 -26.34 12.29 -10.10
N SER A 536 -26.30 13.52 -10.58
CA SER A 536 -25.29 14.04 -11.52
C SER A 536 -23.86 13.74 -11.07
N TYR A 537 -23.57 13.94 -9.78
CA TYR A 537 -22.23 13.72 -9.25
C TYR A 537 -21.74 12.27 -9.37
N LEU A 538 -22.63 11.27 -9.22
CA LEU A 538 -22.26 9.87 -9.38
C LEU A 538 -21.94 9.54 -10.84
N LYS A 539 -22.71 10.11 -11.77
CA LYS A 539 -22.44 9.98 -13.21
C LYS A 539 -21.12 10.65 -13.58
N LEU A 540 -20.81 11.80 -12.97
CA LEU A 540 -19.55 12.50 -13.18
C LEU A 540 -18.34 11.68 -12.69
N ILE A 541 -18.42 11.10 -11.48
CA ILE A 541 -17.37 10.20 -10.95
C ILE A 541 -17.21 8.99 -11.86
N ALA A 542 -18.31 8.33 -12.26
CA ALA A 542 -18.27 7.16 -13.13
C ALA A 542 -17.66 7.47 -14.51
N GLY A 543 -17.86 8.68 -15.04
CA GLY A 543 -17.24 9.14 -16.28
C GLY A 543 -15.70 9.25 -16.23
N LYS A 544 -15.09 9.20 -15.04
CA LYS A 544 -13.62 9.18 -14.87
C LYS A 544 -13.06 7.77 -14.65
N ILE A 545 -13.89 6.74 -14.68
CA ILE A 545 -13.43 5.34 -14.65
C ILE A 545 -12.73 5.04 -15.98
N CYS A 546 -11.44 4.71 -15.93
CA CYS A 546 -10.72 4.31 -17.13
C CYS A 546 -11.18 2.96 -17.65
N VAL A 547 -11.57 2.94 -18.92
CA VAL A 547 -11.95 1.77 -19.71
C VAL A 547 -11.03 1.61 -20.93
N ASP A 548 -9.82 2.16 -20.88
CA ASP A 548 -8.84 2.14 -21.98
C ASP A 548 -7.61 1.26 -21.65
#